data_AF-A0A939RCG3-F1
#
_entry.id   AF-A0A939RCG3-F1
#
_cell.length_a   1.000
_cell.length_b   1.000
_cell.length_c   1.000
_cell.angle_alpha   90.00
_cell.angle_beta   90.00
_cell.angle_gamma   90.00
#
_symmetry.space_group_name_H-M   'P 1'
#
loop_
_entity.id
_entity.type
_entity.pdbx_description
1 polymer ?
#
loop_
_entity_poly.entity_id
_entity_poly.type
_entity_poly.pdbx_seq_one_letter_code
_entity_poly.pdbx_strand_id
1 'polypeptide(L)'
;MKALTFKQYRTANIILLTLIFVIAESAVTLGANLWFRELPYVLSLAVFFVALEMMRWHAFAAIAAVASGLAFCAASGAGGRQYLIYCAGNLFMLFALIFLKKIGRERVRESALMCIVYVLVTFLLAQVGRFCISLIFGADAKMLIQFITTDSLSALFAVIGVLIVRNIDGLFEDQKTYLLRLEAERREQAEDKEEDYRH
;
A
#
# COMPACT_ATOMS: atom_id res chain seq x y z
N MET A 1 -14.69 -17.42 22.77
CA MET A 1 -14.38 -16.13 22.12
C MET A 1 -15.52 -15.78 21.18
N LYS A 2 -16.10 -14.58 21.25
CA LYS A 2 -17.11 -14.14 20.27
C LYS A 2 -16.45 -14.04 18.88
N ALA A 3 -17.10 -14.60 17.87
CA ALA A 3 -16.66 -14.43 16.49
C ALA A 3 -16.69 -12.95 16.12
N LEU A 4 -15.57 -12.41 15.63
CA LEU A 4 -15.50 -11.04 15.13
C LEU A 4 -16.37 -10.92 13.88
N THR A 5 -17.14 -9.84 13.79
CA THR A 5 -17.84 -9.53 12.54
C THR A 5 -16.84 -9.11 11.46
N PHE A 6 -17.17 -9.33 10.18
CA PHE A 6 -16.32 -8.93 9.05
C PHE A 6 -15.93 -7.44 9.10
N LYS A 7 -16.86 -6.57 9.52
CA LYS A 7 -16.60 -5.14 9.69
C LYS A 7 -15.55 -4.88 10.78
N GLN A 8 -15.66 -5.55 11.93
CA GLN A 8 -14.68 -5.42 13.01
C GLN A 8 -13.30 -5.95 12.61
N TYR A 9 -13.25 -7.09 11.92
CA TYR A 9 -12.00 -7.63 11.39
C TYR A 9 -11.32 -6.67 10.41
N ARG A 10 -12.07 -6.15 9.43
CA ARG A 10 -11.56 -5.17 8.48
C ARG A 10 -11.00 -3.93 9.17
N THR A 11 -11.78 -3.34 10.09
CA THR A 11 -11.36 -2.15 10.84
C THR A 11 -10.09 -2.43 11.63
N ALA A 12 -10.02 -3.55 12.35
CA ALA A 12 -8.82 -3.93 13.10
C ALA A 12 -7.61 -4.12 12.19
N ASN A 13 -7.79 -4.77 11.03
CA ASN A 13 -6.70 -5.00 10.08
C ASN A 13 -6.18 -3.68 9.49
N ILE A 14 -7.05 -2.78 9.03
CA ILE A 14 -6.67 -1.47 8.50
C ILE A 14 -5.95 -0.65 9.56
N ILE A 15 -6.47 -0.60 10.80
CA ILE A 15 -5.84 0.16 11.89
C ILE A 15 -4.45 -0.39 12.18
N LEU A 16 -4.32 -1.72 12.33
CA LEU A 16 -3.05 -2.35 12.64
C LEU A 16 -2.02 -2.12 11.52
N LEU A 17 -2.41 -2.34 10.27
CA LEU A 17 -1.49 -2.20 9.15
C LEU A 17 -1.11 -0.73 8.90
N THR A 18 -2.06 0.20 9.08
CA THR A 18 -1.78 1.64 9.03
C THR A 18 -0.84 2.07 10.15
N LEU A 19 -1.00 1.55 11.37
CA LEU A 19 -0.12 1.87 12.50
C LEU A 19 1.30 1.37 12.24
N ILE A 20 1.46 0.10 11.83
CA ILE A 20 2.76 -0.48 11.46
C ILE A 20 3.41 0.39 10.38
N PHE A 21 2.63 0.75 9.36
CA PHE A 21 3.11 1.57 8.27
C PHE A 21 3.58 2.96 8.73
N VAL A 22 2.76 3.69 9.51
CA VAL A 22 3.12 5.03 10.02
C VAL A 22 4.42 4.98 10.83
N ILE A 23 4.58 3.95 11.67
CA ILE A 23 5.81 3.76 12.45
C ILE A 23 7.00 3.52 11.51
N ALA A 24 6.86 2.60 10.54
CA ALA A 24 7.93 2.26 9.62
C ALA A 24 8.32 3.46 8.72
N GLU A 25 7.36 4.17 8.17
CA GLU A 25 7.57 5.37 7.35
C GLU A 25 8.28 6.47 8.13
N SER A 26 7.84 6.71 9.37
CA SER A 26 8.45 7.72 10.23
C SER A 26 9.89 7.34 10.58
N ALA A 27 10.14 6.07 10.90
CA ALA A 27 11.49 5.59 11.22
C ALA A 27 12.44 5.71 10.02
N VAL A 28 11.99 5.33 8.82
CA VAL A 28 12.79 5.47 7.59
C VAL A 28 13.06 6.93 7.27
N THR A 29 12.05 7.80 7.36
CA THR A 29 12.18 9.23 7.08
C THR A 29 13.12 9.92 8.07
N LEU A 30 12.97 9.63 9.37
CA LEU A 30 13.89 10.15 10.40
C LEU A 30 15.31 9.61 10.20
N GLY A 31 15.46 8.33 9.89
CA GLY A 31 16.76 7.71 9.62
C GLY A 31 17.45 8.34 8.42
N ALA A 32 16.71 8.63 7.33
CA ALA A 32 17.24 9.33 6.17
C ALA A 32 17.73 10.75 6.53
N ASN A 33 16.94 11.50 7.30
CA ASN A 33 17.30 12.86 7.73
C ASN A 33 18.44 12.92 8.75
N LEU A 34 18.71 11.83 9.47
CA LEU A 34 19.78 11.77 10.47
C LEU A 34 21.10 11.26 9.88
N TRP A 35 21.04 10.17 9.11
CA TRP A 35 22.23 9.44 8.67
C TRP A 35 22.60 9.67 7.20
N PHE A 36 21.66 10.11 6.36
CA PHE A 36 21.82 10.13 4.90
C PHE A 36 21.46 11.50 4.27
N ARG A 37 21.79 12.60 4.97
CA ARG A 37 21.41 13.97 4.59
C ARG A 37 21.84 14.41 3.19
N GLU A 38 22.96 13.89 2.70
CA GLU A 38 23.55 14.30 1.41
C GLU A 38 23.03 13.48 0.22
N LEU A 39 22.21 12.45 0.46
CA LEU A 39 21.67 11.63 -0.63
C LEU A 39 20.45 12.33 -1.25
N PRO A 40 20.37 12.41 -2.59
CA PRO A 40 19.25 13.05 -3.28
C PRO A 40 17.98 12.16 -3.31
N TYR A 41 18.05 10.97 -2.73
CA TYR A 41 17.00 9.96 -2.77
C TYR A 41 16.24 9.91 -1.46
N VAL A 42 14.91 9.87 -1.56
CA VAL A 42 14.02 9.66 -0.43
C VAL A 42 13.45 8.26 -0.53
N LEU A 43 13.60 7.50 0.55
CA LEU A 43 12.95 6.20 0.70
C LEU A 43 11.62 6.39 1.43
N SER A 44 10.55 5.96 0.78
CA SER A 44 9.18 5.94 1.30
C SER A 44 8.55 4.59 1.02
N LEU A 45 7.85 4.05 2.02
CA LEU A 45 7.09 2.81 1.94
C LEU A 45 5.64 3.05 1.50
N ALA A 46 5.27 4.31 1.20
CA ALA A 46 3.91 4.70 0.85
C ALA A 46 3.32 3.87 -0.30
N VAL A 47 4.05 3.76 -1.41
CA VAL A 47 3.58 3.02 -2.60
C VAL A 47 3.38 1.53 -2.27
N PHE A 48 4.31 0.94 -1.51
CA PHE A 48 4.21 -0.46 -1.08
C PHE A 48 2.93 -0.72 -0.27
N PHE A 49 2.73 0.05 0.81
CA PHE A 49 1.59 -0.17 1.70
C PHE A 49 0.26 0.18 1.05
N VAL A 50 0.21 1.23 0.23
CA VAL A 50 -1.02 1.58 -0.50
C VAL A 50 -1.35 0.54 -1.55
N ALA A 51 -0.37 0.03 -2.30
CA ALA A 51 -0.58 -1.06 -3.25
C ALA A 51 -1.07 -2.35 -2.57
N LEU A 52 -0.51 -2.68 -1.40
CA LEU A 52 -0.93 -3.80 -0.57
C LEU A 52 -2.38 -3.62 -0.07
N GLU A 53 -2.71 -2.47 0.51
CA GLU A 53 -4.05 -2.14 1.02
C GLU A 53 -5.10 -2.11 -0.10
N MET A 54 -4.76 -1.65 -1.31
CA MET A 54 -5.68 -1.66 -2.45
C MET A 54 -6.05 -3.08 -2.87
N MET A 55 -5.09 -4.01 -2.84
CA MET A 55 -5.34 -5.44 -3.08
C MET A 55 -6.21 -6.03 -1.97
N ARG A 56 -5.94 -5.70 -0.71
CA ARG A 56 -6.64 -6.27 0.45
C ARG A 56 -8.05 -5.72 0.65
N TRP A 57 -8.21 -4.40 0.55
CA TRP A 57 -9.38 -3.65 1.00
C TRP A 57 -9.88 -2.58 0.02
N HIS A 58 -9.43 -2.59 -1.24
CA HIS A 58 -9.92 -1.68 -2.28
C HIS A 58 -9.75 -0.19 -1.89
N ALA A 59 -10.84 0.58 -1.91
CA ALA A 59 -10.85 2.02 -1.65
C ALA A 59 -10.48 2.39 -0.21
N PHE A 60 -10.51 1.45 0.74
CA PHE A 60 -10.06 1.72 2.11
C PHE A 60 -8.56 2.01 2.19
N ALA A 61 -7.79 1.68 1.15
CA ALA A 61 -6.40 2.10 0.98
C ALA A 61 -6.22 3.64 0.98
N ALA A 62 -7.31 4.42 0.83
CA ALA A 62 -7.29 5.86 1.00
C ALA A 62 -6.73 6.26 2.38
N ILE A 63 -7.00 5.45 3.41
CA ILE A 63 -6.49 5.70 4.77
C ILE A 63 -4.97 5.59 4.78
N ALA A 64 -4.41 4.53 4.20
CA ALA A 64 -2.96 4.37 4.07
C ALA A 64 -2.34 5.47 3.19
N ALA A 65 -3.02 5.88 2.11
CA ALA A 65 -2.57 6.95 1.24
C ALA A 65 -2.47 8.29 1.98
N VAL A 66 -3.46 8.66 2.79
CA VAL A 66 -3.39 9.89 3.60
C VAL A 66 -2.39 9.74 4.74
N ALA A 67 -2.41 8.60 5.45
CA ALA A 67 -1.50 8.33 6.55
C ALA A 67 -0.03 8.38 6.11
N SER A 68 0.27 7.94 4.88
CA SER A 68 1.62 8.03 4.31
C SER A 68 2.11 9.46 4.20
N GLY A 69 1.28 10.37 3.68
CA GLY A 69 1.63 11.78 3.55
C GLY A 69 1.80 12.43 4.92
N LEU A 70 0.91 12.11 5.87
CA LEU A 70 1.01 12.62 7.24
C LEU A 70 2.29 12.16 7.94
N ALA A 71 2.59 10.85 7.89
CA ALA A 71 3.77 10.27 8.52
C ALA A 71 5.06 10.85 7.93
N PHE A 72 5.17 10.86 6.60
CA PHE A 72 6.31 11.42 5.89
C PHE A 72 6.52 12.91 6.23
N CYS A 73 5.47 13.72 6.13
CA CYS A 73 5.56 15.15 6.41
C CYS A 73 5.87 15.45 7.88
N ALA A 74 5.29 14.70 8.82
CA ALA A 74 5.59 14.86 10.24
C ALA A 74 7.04 14.51 10.55
N ALA A 75 7.53 13.38 10.04
CA ALA A 75 8.90 12.92 10.26
C ALA A 75 9.97 13.77 9.56
N SER A 76 9.62 14.42 8.45
CA SER A 76 10.52 15.32 7.71
C SER A 76 10.52 16.77 8.21
N GLY A 77 9.62 17.14 9.14
CA GLY A 77 9.46 18.54 9.56
C GLY A 77 8.91 19.44 8.46
N ALA A 78 8.11 18.87 7.56
CA ALA A 78 7.57 19.52 6.38
C ALA A 78 6.64 20.70 6.72
N GLY A 79 6.60 21.70 5.83
CA GLY A 79 5.66 22.82 5.94
C GLY A 79 4.23 22.44 5.54
N GLY A 80 3.22 23.25 5.92
CA GLY A 80 1.80 22.95 5.68
C GLY A 80 1.42 22.70 4.20
N ARG A 81 2.09 23.34 3.25
CA ARG A 81 1.87 23.10 1.80
C ARG A 81 2.26 21.68 1.40
N GLN A 82 3.34 21.15 1.96
CA GLN A 82 3.79 19.79 1.65
C GLN A 82 2.81 18.74 2.18
N TYR A 83 2.19 18.96 3.34
CA TYR A 83 1.11 18.09 3.81
C TYR A 83 -0.02 17.95 2.79
N LEU A 84 -0.46 19.05 2.19
CA LEU A 84 -1.49 19.01 1.15
C LEU A 84 -1.01 18.27 -0.10
N ILE A 85 0.20 18.57 -0.58
CA ILE A 85 0.79 17.91 -1.75
C ILE A 85 0.88 16.40 -1.55
N TYR A 86 1.43 15.94 -0.42
CA TYR A 86 1.63 14.52 -0.17
C TYR A 86 0.33 13.82 0.19
N CYS A 87 -0.51 14.37 1.07
CA CYS A 87 -1.76 13.69 1.46
C CYS A 87 -2.77 13.64 0.31
N ALA A 88 -3.04 14.77 -0.36
CA ALA A 88 -4.00 14.80 -1.45
C ALA A 88 -3.43 14.18 -2.73
N GLY A 89 -2.14 14.38 -3.01
CA GLY A 89 -1.47 13.77 -4.15
C GLY A 89 -1.41 12.25 -4.05
N ASN A 90 -1.13 11.70 -2.86
CA ASN A 90 -1.09 10.25 -2.67
C ASN A 90 -2.45 9.57 -2.90
N LEU A 91 -3.58 10.28 -2.75
CA LEU A 91 -4.89 9.72 -3.09
C LEU A 91 -5.03 9.34 -4.57
N PHE A 92 -4.23 9.92 -5.47
CA PHE A 92 -4.24 9.53 -6.89
C PHE A 92 -3.79 8.08 -7.09
N MET A 93 -3.03 7.50 -6.16
CA MET A 93 -2.69 6.07 -6.20
C MET A 93 -3.94 5.18 -6.28
N LEU A 94 -5.07 5.62 -5.71
CA LEU A 94 -6.33 4.88 -5.75
C LEU A 94 -6.89 4.70 -7.17
N PHE A 95 -6.46 5.51 -8.15
CA PHE A 95 -6.81 5.27 -9.55
C PHE A 95 -6.24 3.95 -10.08
N ALA A 96 -5.23 3.36 -9.42
CA ALA A 96 -4.76 2.01 -9.70
C ALA A 96 -5.82 0.93 -9.40
N LEU A 97 -6.88 1.25 -8.64
CA LEU A 97 -8.04 0.36 -8.51
C LEU A 97 -8.73 0.10 -9.85
N ILE A 98 -8.66 1.04 -10.80
CA ILE A 98 -9.18 0.85 -12.16
C ILE A 98 -8.37 -0.24 -12.88
N PHE A 99 -7.05 -0.25 -12.69
CA PHE A 99 -6.16 -1.30 -13.20
C PHE A 99 -6.53 -2.66 -12.61
N LEU A 100 -6.70 -2.76 -11.30
CA LEU A 100 -7.14 -4.00 -10.63
C LEU A 100 -8.52 -4.46 -11.10
N LYS A 101 -9.45 -3.54 -11.33
CA LYS A 101 -10.80 -3.86 -11.81
C LYS A 101 -10.78 -4.39 -13.25
N LYS A 102 -9.89 -3.87 -14.11
CA LYS A 102 -9.80 -4.26 -15.52
C LYS A 102 -9.01 -5.55 -15.75
N ILE A 103 -7.90 -5.74 -15.05
CA ILE A 103 -7.01 -6.89 -15.26
C ILE A 103 -7.39 -8.09 -14.39
N GLY A 104 -8.01 -7.82 -13.24
CA GLY A 104 -8.33 -8.83 -12.24
C GLY A 104 -7.21 -8.96 -11.19
N ARG A 105 -7.62 -9.09 -9.93
CA ARG A 105 -6.72 -9.16 -8.77
C ARG A 105 -5.88 -10.44 -8.78
N GLU A 106 -6.49 -11.56 -9.13
CA GLU A 106 -5.81 -12.87 -9.19
C GLU A 106 -4.68 -12.86 -10.22
N ARG A 107 -4.94 -12.30 -11.41
CA ARG A 107 -3.91 -12.16 -12.46
C ARG A 107 -2.73 -11.29 -12.03
N VAL A 108 -3.00 -10.23 -11.27
CA VAL A 108 -1.94 -9.37 -10.68
C VAL A 108 -1.15 -10.11 -9.61
N ARG A 109 -1.80 -10.95 -8.80
CA ARG A 109 -1.15 -11.77 -7.77
C ARG A 109 -0.26 -12.86 -8.38
N GLU A 110 -0.74 -13.55 -9.41
CA GLU A 110 -0.09 -14.74 -10.00
C GLU A 110 1.09 -14.37 -10.92
N SER A 111 0.93 -13.32 -11.73
CA SER A 111 1.98 -12.90 -12.67
C SER A 111 2.92 -11.88 -12.05
N ALA A 112 4.21 -12.22 -11.95
CA ALA A 112 5.26 -11.31 -11.49
C ALA A 112 5.27 -10.00 -12.26
N LEU A 113 5.16 -10.10 -13.59
CA LEU A 113 5.18 -8.96 -14.48
C LEU A 113 3.98 -8.04 -14.21
N MET A 114 2.77 -8.59 -14.08
CA MET A 114 1.58 -7.78 -13.79
C MET A 114 1.65 -7.12 -12.42
N CYS A 115 2.25 -7.81 -11.44
CA CYS A 115 2.50 -7.28 -10.12
C CYS A 115 3.46 -6.08 -10.16
N ILE A 116 4.57 -6.20 -10.88
CA ILE A 116 5.53 -5.10 -11.10
C ILE A 116 4.83 -3.92 -11.80
N VAL A 117 4.11 -4.17 -12.89
CA VAL A 117 3.39 -3.12 -13.63
C VAL A 117 2.36 -2.43 -12.74
N TYR A 118 1.61 -3.17 -11.93
CA TYR A 118 0.65 -2.60 -10.97
C TYR A 118 1.32 -1.65 -9.98
N VAL A 119 2.46 -2.05 -9.41
CA VAL A 119 3.21 -1.21 -8.47
C VAL A 119 3.77 0.03 -9.16
N LEU A 120 4.32 -0.11 -10.36
CA LEU A 120 4.83 1.02 -11.14
C LEU A 120 3.72 1.99 -11.55
N VAL A 121 2.55 1.50 -11.94
CA VAL A 121 1.37 2.35 -12.19
C VAL A 121 0.97 3.09 -10.93
N THR A 122 0.93 2.41 -9.78
CA THR A 122 0.64 3.02 -8.49
C THR A 122 1.65 4.13 -8.14
N PHE A 123 2.94 3.86 -8.32
CA PHE A 123 4.01 4.85 -8.14
C PHE A 123 3.83 6.07 -9.04
N LEU A 124 3.63 5.86 -10.35
CA LEU A 124 3.46 6.95 -11.31
C LEU A 124 2.24 7.81 -10.98
N LEU A 125 1.14 7.20 -10.56
CA LEU A 125 -0.05 7.91 -10.10
C LEU A 125 0.22 8.76 -8.86
N ALA A 126 1.05 8.30 -7.92
CA ALA A 126 1.47 9.12 -6.79
C ALA A 126 2.23 10.37 -7.25
N GLN A 127 3.19 10.23 -8.18
CA GLN A 127 3.98 11.36 -8.66
C GLN A 127 3.15 12.36 -9.48
N VAL A 128 2.28 11.85 -10.35
CA VAL A 128 1.32 12.69 -11.08
C VAL A 128 0.39 13.41 -10.12
N GLY A 129 -0.15 12.72 -9.11
CA GLY A 129 -1.02 13.34 -8.10
C GLY A 129 -0.33 14.46 -7.34
N ARG A 130 0.89 14.20 -6.82
CA ARG A 130 1.69 15.22 -6.11
C ARG A 130 2.01 16.41 -7.01
N PHE A 131 2.35 16.16 -8.27
CA PHE A 131 2.57 17.22 -9.26
C PHE A 131 1.29 18.03 -9.52
N CYS A 132 0.14 17.38 -9.73
CA CYS A 132 -1.13 18.09 -9.94
C CYS A 132 -1.49 18.99 -8.75
N ILE A 133 -1.27 18.54 -7.52
CA ILE A 133 -1.51 19.37 -6.33
C ILE A 133 -0.45 20.48 -6.20
N SER A 134 0.81 20.22 -6.56
CA SER A 134 1.86 21.24 -6.50
C SER A 134 1.68 22.35 -7.53
N LEU A 135 1.08 22.07 -8.70
CA LEU A 135 0.72 23.09 -9.69
C LEU A 135 -0.23 24.16 -9.11
N ILE A 136 -1.14 23.78 -8.21
CA ILE A 136 -2.04 24.73 -7.53
C ILE A 136 -1.24 25.75 -6.69
N PHE A 137 -0.04 25.37 -6.24
CA PHE A 137 0.88 26.23 -5.49
C PHE A 137 1.94 26.91 -6.37
N GLY A 138 1.79 26.87 -7.71
CA GLY A 138 2.69 27.54 -8.65
C GLY A 138 3.97 26.77 -8.96
N ALA A 139 3.98 25.44 -8.82
CA ALA A 139 5.12 24.61 -9.21
C ALA A 139 5.37 24.60 -10.73
N ASP A 140 6.63 24.42 -11.12
CA ASP A 140 7.05 24.21 -12.52
C ASP A 140 6.97 22.72 -12.92
N ALA A 141 6.85 22.43 -14.21
CA ALA A 141 6.85 21.09 -14.80
C ALA A 141 8.09 20.27 -14.43
N LYS A 142 9.23 20.93 -14.17
CA LYS A 142 10.46 20.27 -13.68
C LYS A 142 10.25 19.52 -12.36
N MET A 143 9.26 19.92 -11.55
CA MET A 143 8.95 19.26 -10.28
C MET A 143 8.47 17.82 -10.48
N LEU A 144 7.81 17.50 -11.60
CA LEU A 144 7.43 16.12 -11.89
C LEU A 144 8.66 15.22 -12.06
N ILE A 145 9.66 15.70 -12.81
CA ILE A 145 10.92 14.97 -13.01
C ILE A 145 11.62 14.78 -11.67
N GLN A 146 11.67 15.83 -10.85
CA GLN A 146 12.28 15.78 -9.52
C GLN A 146 11.61 14.72 -8.64
N PHE A 147 10.27 14.71 -8.57
CA PHE A 147 9.52 13.70 -7.81
C PHE A 147 9.84 12.28 -8.27
N ILE A 148 9.90 12.04 -9.59
CA ILE A 148 10.24 10.71 -10.13
C ILE A 148 11.68 10.33 -9.75
N THR A 149 12.64 11.25 -9.90
CA THR A 149 14.06 10.95 -9.63
C THR A 149 14.31 10.70 -8.15
N THR A 150 13.77 11.55 -7.28
CA THR A 150 13.98 11.47 -5.82
C THR A 150 13.33 10.21 -5.23
N ASP A 151 12.19 9.78 -5.77
CA ASP A 151 11.47 8.61 -5.27
C ASP A 151 11.76 7.32 -6.05
N SER A 152 12.73 7.33 -6.97
CA SER A 152 13.09 6.14 -7.76
C SER A 152 13.47 4.94 -6.89
N LEU A 153 14.14 5.19 -5.76
CA LEU A 153 14.46 4.16 -4.77
C LEU A 153 13.19 3.61 -4.10
N SER A 154 12.22 4.47 -3.78
CA SER A 154 10.92 4.08 -3.24
C SER A 154 10.17 3.15 -4.19
N ALA A 155 10.21 3.41 -5.50
CA ALA A 155 9.62 2.54 -6.51
C ALA A 155 10.24 1.14 -6.50
N LEU A 156 11.58 1.06 -6.43
CA LEU A 156 12.31 -0.21 -6.37
C LEU A 156 11.93 -1.01 -5.12
N PHE A 157 11.94 -0.37 -3.95
CA PHE A 157 11.55 -1.00 -2.70
C PHE A 157 10.09 -1.46 -2.71
N ALA A 158 9.19 -0.68 -3.30
CA ALA A 158 7.79 -1.07 -3.42
C ALA A 158 7.64 -2.30 -4.30
N VAL A 159 8.36 -2.37 -5.43
CA VAL A 159 8.35 -3.55 -6.31
C VAL A 159 8.86 -4.77 -5.56
N ILE A 160 10.01 -4.68 -4.92
CA ILE A 160 10.59 -5.80 -4.17
C ILE A 160 9.66 -6.23 -3.02
N GLY A 161 9.19 -5.29 -2.23
CA GLY A 161 8.29 -5.55 -1.11
C GLY A 161 7.02 -6.26 -1.56
N VAL A 162 6.39 -5.77 -2.63
CA VAL A 162 5.20 -6.41 -3.21
C VAL A 162 5.52 -7.82 -3.75
N LEU A 163 6.66 -7.99 -4.42
CA LEU A 163 7.12 -9.29 -4.92
C LEU A 163 7.42 -10.30 -3.81
N ILE A 164 7.79 -9.84 -2.61
CA ILE A 164 7.92 -10.71 -1.43
C ILE A 164 6.54 -11.09 -0.90
N VAL A 165 5.67 -10.11 -0.62
CA VAL A 165 4.37 -10.38 0.02
C VAL A 165 3.39 -11.14 -0.88
N ARG A 166 3.54 -11.10 -2.20
CA ARG A 166 2.74 -11.95 -3.12
C ARG A 166 2.95 -13.46 -2.91
N ASN A 167 4.08 -13.86 -2.32
CA ASN A 167 4.39 -15.25 -2.04
C ASN A 167 3.95 -15.65 -0.62
N ILE A 168 3.45 -14.70 0.19
CA ILE A 168 2.93 -14.95 1.52
C ILE A 168 1.42 -15.10 1.41
N ASP A 169 0.91 -16.27 1.79
CA ASP A 169 -0.51 -16.59 1.66
C ASP A 169 -1.40 -15.61 2.45
N GLY A 170 -2.50 -15.19 1.82
CA GLY A 170 -3.47 -14.24 2.37
C GLY A 170 -2.96 -12.80 2.56
N LEU A 171 -1.68 -12.50 2.32
CA LEU A 171 -1.14 -11.15 2.55
C LEU A 171 -1.42 -10.22 1.36
N PHE A 172 -1.19 -10.67 0.13
CA PHE A 172 -1.44 -9.93 -1.11
C PHE A 172 -2.66 -10.48 -1.89
N GLU A 173 -3.79 -10.55 -1.20
CA GLU A 173 -5.05 -11.09 -1.73
C GLU A 173 -6.25 -10.28 -1.21
N ASP A 174 -7.36 -10.32 -1.94
CA ASP A 174 -8.64 -9.82 -1.46
C ASP A 174 -9.05 -10.51 -0.15
N GLN A 175 -9.22 -9.72 0.91
CA GLN A 175 -9.45 -10.29 2.24
C GLN A 175 -10.81 -10.94 2.41
N LYS A 176 -11.81 -10.57 1.59
CA LYS A 176 -13.10 -11.26 1.63
C LYS A 176 -12.96 -12.65 1.02
N THR A 177 -12.33 -12.75 -0.15
CA THR A 177 -12.06 -14.04 -0.80
C THR A 177 -11.22 -14.96 0.08
N TYR A 178 -10.16 -14.42 0.69
CA TYR A 178 -9.29 -15.17 1.59
C TYR A 178 -10.05 -15.77 2.79
N LEU A 179 -10.89 -14.97 3.47
CA LEU A 179 -11.65 -15.46 4.63
C LEU A 179 -12.68 -16.52 4.26
N LEU A 180 -13.32 -16.40 3.09
CA LEU A 180 -14.27 -17.40 2.59
C LEU A 180 -13.56 -18.72 2.28
N ARG A 181 -12.37 -18.68 1.67
CA ARG A 181 -11.54 -19.86 1.41
C ARG A 181 -11.16 -20.57 2.72
N LEU A 182 -10.70 -19.80 3.71
CA LEU A 182 -10.31 -20.33 5.02
C LEU A 182 -11.47 -20.97 5.78
N GLU A 183 -12.70 -20.45 5.62
CA GLU A 183 -13.88 -21.04 6.22
C GLU A 183 -14.25 -22.37 5.55
N ALA A 184 -14.15 -22.46 4.22
CA ALA A 184 -14.37 -23.70 3.48
C ALA A 184 -13.37 -24.78 3.89
N GLU A 185 -12.07 -24.47 3.91
CA GLU A 185 -11.01 -25.39 4.33
C GLU A 185 -11.22 -25.91 5.76
N ARG A 186 -11.72 -25.06 6.68
CA ARG A 186 -12.04 -25.48 8.06
C ARG A 186 -13.24 -26.42 8.15
N ARG A 187 -14.22 -26.28 7.26
CA ARG A 187 -15.41 -27.15 7.24
C ARG A 187 -15.03 -28.52 6.70
N GLU A 188 -14.29 -28.57 5.60
CA GLU A 188 -13.77 -29.82 5.03
C GLU A 188 -12.93 -30.59 6.08
N GLN A 189 -12.02 -29.91 6.78
CA GLN A 189 -11.24 -30.53 7.86
C GLN A 189 -12.06 -31.01 9.06
N ALA A 190 -13.24 -30.41 9.30
CA ALA A 190 -14.13 -30.86 10.37
C ALA A 190 -14.92 -32.10 9.94
N GLU A 191 -15.36 -32.14 8.69
CA GLU A 191 -16.04 -33.27 8.07
C GLU A 191 -15.10 -34.49 7.97
N ASP A 192 -13.87 -34.31 7.49
CA ASP A 192 -12.85 -35.36 7.43
C ASP A 192 -12.57 -35.98 8.80
N LYS A 193 -12.51 -35.16 9.86
CA LYS A 193 -12.33 -35.64 11.24
C LYS A 193 -13.53 -36.41 11.74
N GLU A 194 -14.75 -35.96 11.42
CA GLU A 194 -15.97 -36.69 11.78
C GLU A 194 -16.08 -38.04 11.07
N GLU A 195 -15.58 -38.16 9.84
CA GLU A 195 -15.48 -39.45 9.13
C GLU A 195 -14.44 -40.39 9.77
N ASP A 196 -13.28 -39.87 10.17
CA ASP A 196 -12.24 -40.65 10.86
C ASP A 196 -12.73 -41.20 12.22
N TYR A 197 -13.59 -40.47 12.93
CA TYR A 197 -14.22 -40.96 14.17
C TYR A 197 -15.32 -42.01 13.96
N ARG A 198 -15.82 -42.18 12.73
CA ARG A 198 -16.87 -43.17 12.40
C ARG A 198 -16.31 -44.51 11.93
N HIS A 199 -15.02 -44.59 11.64
CA HIS A 199 -14.31 -45.80 11.21
C HIS A 199 -13.45 -46.40 12.32
#